data_AF-F4FY37-F1
#
_entry.id   AF-F4FY37-F1
#
_cell.length_a   1.000
_cell.length_b   1.000
_cell.length_c   1.000
_cell.angle_alpha   90.00
_cell.angle_beta   90.00
_cell.angle_gamma   90.00
#
_symmetry.space_group_name_H-M   'P 1'
#
loop_
_entity.id
_entity.type
_entity.pdbx_description
1 polymer ?
#
loop_
_entity_poly.entity_id
_entity_poly.type
_entity_poly.pdbx_seq_one_letter_code
_entity_poly.pdbx_strand_id
1 'polypeptide(L)'
;MIVEGTVLKYGDKIDTDIIIPARHLKYTDPAYLAQHAMEPLDPEFYKKASKGVIVVAGKVFGMGSSREQAAIALKAAGVKAVIAESFARIFYRNCINNGLPLIVLPNVTKEINEGDFVKVNVETGEVTVNGRTLKGKGITGMALEILKSGGIMDYLKKVSV
;
A
#
# COMPACT_ATOMS: atom_id res chain seq x y z
N MET A 1 4.57 -11.12 -9.07
CA MET A 1 4.37 -9.84 -9.81
C MET A 1 5.42 -8.84 -9.37
N ILE A 2 5.84 -7.94 -10.27
CA ILE A 2 6.85 -6.91 -10.00
C ILE A 2 6.19 -5.53 -10.04
N VAL A 3 6.50 -4.67 -9.06
CA VAL A 3 6.08 -3.26 -9.05
C VAL A 3 7.26 -2.37 -8.68
N GLU A 4 7.27 -1.14 -9.16
CA GLU A 4 8.38 -0.21 -8.93
C GLU A 4 7.92 1.25 -8.93
N GLY A 5 8.63 2.09 -8.19
CA GLY A 5 8.34 3.52 -8.10
C GLY A 5 9.26 4.24 -7.12
N THR A 6 9.15 5.57 -7.14
CA THR A 6 9.81 6.45 -6.17
C THR A 6 9.15 6.33 -4.81
N VAL A 7 9.96 6.36 -3.76
CA VAL A 7 9.52 6.20 -2.38
C VAL A 7 8.96 7.50 -1.83
N LEU A 8 7.79 7.40 -1.22
CA LEU A 8 7.28 8.34 -0.21
C LEU A 8 7.39 7.69 1.16
N LYS A 9 8.03 8.37 2.12
CA LYS A 9 8.41 7.76 3.40
C LYS A 9 7.64 8.34 4.58
N TYR A 10 7.15 7.46 5.45
CA TYR A 10 6.38 7.82 6.64
C TYR A 10 6.88 7.08 7.88
N GLY A 11 6.46 7.59 9.05
CA GLY A 11 6.83 7.03 10.35
C GLY A 11 5.97 5.85 10.80
N ASP A 12 5.98 5.63 12.12
CA ASP A 12 5.20 4.61 12.80
C ASP A 12 3.73 5.03 12.97
N LYS A 13 2.85 4.05 13.23
CA LYS A 13 1.47 4.24 13.70
C LYS A 13 0.61 5.16 12.84
N ILE A 14 0.83 5.14 11.52
CA ILE A 14 -0.07 5.77 10.56
C ILE A 14 -1.40 5.02 10.64
N ASP A 15 -2.42 5.66 11.21
CA ASP A 15 -3.74 5.07 11.35
C ASP A 15 -4.63 5.35 10.13
N THR A 16 -5.80 4.72 10.11
CA THR A 16 -6.78 4.86 9.03
C THR A 16 -7.44 6.23 8.96
N ASP A 17 -7.43 7.03 10.03
CA ASP A 17 -7.89 8.43 10.02
C ASP A 17 -6.88 9.35 9.36
N ILE A 18 -5.58 9.06 9.50
CA ILE A 18 -4.50 9.73 8.78
C ILE A 18 -4.55 9.33 7.30
N ILE A 19 -4.72 8.04 6.98
CA ILE A 19 -4.79 7.59 5.59
C ILE A 19 -6.02 8.18 4.87
N ILE A 20 -7.18 8.17 5.52
CA ILE A 20 -8.40 8.78 4.97
C ILE A 20 -9.32 9.27 6.11
N PRO A 21 -9.46 10.59 6.29
CA PRO A 21 -10.27 11.14 7.38
C PRO A 21 -11.74 10.73 7.32
N ALA A 22 -12.36 10.56 8.48
CA ALA A 22 -13.73 10.06 8.61
C ALA A 22 -14.77 10.87 7.80
N ARG A 23 -14.55 12.19 7.63
CA ARG A 23 -15.39 13.10 6.86
C ARG A 23 -15.55 12.71 5.38
N HIS A 24 -14.62 11.94 4.82
CA HIS A 24 -14.65 11.47 3.42
C HIS A 24 -15.35 10.11 3.27
N LEU A 25 -15.67 9.41 4.35
CA LEU A 25 -16.20 8.04 4.29
C LEU A 25 -17.64 7.94 3.76
N LYS A 26 -18.34 9.06 3.65
CA LYS A 26 -19.64 9.14 2.97
C LYS A 26 -19.55 8.98 1.44
N TYR A 27 -18.34 9.03 0.89
CA TYR A 27 -18.08 8.85 -0.53
C TYR A 27 -17.48 7.48 -0.82
N THR A 28 -17.83 6.92 -1.96
CA THR A 28 -17.37 5.60 -2.43
C THR A 28 -16.56 5.68 -3.72
N ASP A 29 -16.57 6.82 -4.41
CA ASP A 29 -15.78 7.04 -5.62
C ASP A 29 -14.27 6.99 -5.30
N PRO A 30 -13.52 6.04 -5.87
CA PRO A 30 -12.08 5.94 -5.67
C PRO A 30 -11.32 7.20 -6.09
N ALA A 31 -11.76 7.90 -7.14
CA ALA A 31 -11.07 9.09 -7.63
C ALA A 31 -11.20 10.27 -6.65
N TYR A 32 -12.37 10.42 -6.01
CA TYR A 32 -12.55 11.35 -4.91
C TYR A 32 -11.71 10.97 -3.68
N LEU A 33 -11.77 9.70 -3.25
CA LEU A 33 -11.02 9.23 -2.08
C LEU A 33 -9.50 9.39 -2.26
N ALA A 34 -9.00 9.19 -3.49
CA ALA A 34 -7.60 9.37 -3.84
C ALA A 34 -7.08 10.79 -3.57
N GLN A 35 -7.89 11.81 -3.87
CA GLN A 35 -7.53 13.22 -3.68
C GLN A 35 -7.34 13.59 -2.20
N HIS A 36 -7.93 12.81 -1.29
CA HIS A 36 -7.89 13.03 0.16
C HIS A 36 -7.03 11.98 0.89
N ALA A 37 -6.29 11.14 0.15
CA ALA A 37 -5.41 10.15 0.75
C ALA A 37 -4.25 10.84 1.49
N MET A 38 -3.97 10.44 2.72
CA MET A 38 -2.88 10.92 3.59
C MET A 38 -2.90 12.43 3.91
N GLU A 39 -3.95 13.16 3.52
CA GLU A 39 -4.01 14.63 3.58
C GLU A 39 -3.70 15.26 4.95
N PRO A 40 -4.04 14.66 6.12
CA PRO A 40 -3.72 15.28 7.40
C PRO A 40 -2.23 15.30 7.70
N LEU A 41 -1.46 14.38 7.09
CA LEU A 41 -0.03 14.23 7.30
C LEU A 41 0.79 14.77 6.13
N ASP A 42 0.35 14.55 4.89
CA ASP A 42 0.97 15.06 3.67
C ASP A 42 -0.11 15.63 2.73
N PRO A 43 -0.40 16.94 2.82
CA PRO A 43 -1.40 17.59 1.96
C PRO A 43 -1.12 17.49 0.46
N GLU A 44 0.15 17.32 0.06
CA GLU A 44 0.55 17.17 -1.34
C GLU A 44 0.63 15.68 -1.77
N PHE A 45 0.19 14.75 -0.91
CA PHE A 45 0.32 13.31 -1.14
C PHE A 45 -0.24 12.89 -2.49
N TYR A 46 -1.48 13.26 -2.80
CA TYR A 46 -2.14 12.85 -4.05
C TYR A 46 -1.33 13.25 -5.28
N LYS A 47 -0.82 14.48 -5.30
CA LYS A 47 0.02 14.99 -6.39
C LYS A 47 1.32 14.23 -6.52
N LYS A 48 1.98 13.88 -5.41
CA LYS A 48 3.18 13.04 -5.41
C LYS A 48 2.87 11.61 -5.87
N ALA A 49 1.82 11.01 -5.32
CA ALA A 49 1.43 9.63 -5.52
C ALA A 49 0.89 9.34 -6.93
N SER A 50 0.24 10.32 -7.57
CA SER A 50 -0.33 10.19 -8.92
C SER A 50 0.68 9.80 -9.99
N LYS A 51 1.98 9.97 -9.71
CA LYS A 51 3.10 9.55 -10.57
C LYS A 51 3.41 8.06 -10.48
N GLY A 52 2.73 7.31 -9.60
CA GLY A 52 2.97 5.89 -9.40
C GLY A 52 4.12 5.62 -8.42
N VAL A 53 3.83 5.61 -7.12
CA VAL A 53 4.83 5.59 -6.03
C VAL A 53 4.83 4.29 -5.22
N ILE A 54 5.86 4.13 -4.39
CA ILE A 54 5.93 3.10 -3.34
C ILE A 54 5.88 3.81 -1.99
N VAL A 55 4.99 3.40 -1.11
CA VAL A 55 4.95 3.94 0.26
C VAL A 55 5.87 3.09 1.12
N VAL A 56 6.80 3.72 1.83
CA VAL A 56 7.62 3.09 2.87
C VAL A 56 7.18 3.63 4.22
N ALA A 57 6.88 2.76 5.19
CA ALA A 57 6.43 3.18 6.50
C ALA A 57 7.04 2.36 7.65
N GLY A 58 6.88 2.88 8.86
CA GLY A 58 7.33 2.23 10.08
C GLY A 58 6.41 1.10 10.54
N LYS A 59 6.23 1.01 11.86
CA LYS A 59 5.48 -0.04 12.53
C LYS A 59 3.98 0.26 12.57
N VAL A 60 3.18 -0.80 12.51
CA VAL A 60 1.72 -0.78 12.70
C VAL A 60 0.99 0.15 11.71
N PHE A 61 1.40 0.16 10.44
CA PHE A 61 0.73 0.94 9.40
C PHE A 61 -0.70 0.46 9.15
N GLY A 62 -1.63 1.40 8.99
CA GLY A 62 -3.05 1.16 8.80
C GLY A 62 -3.81 0.79 10.08
N MET A 63 -3.35 1.22 11.25
CA MET A 63 -4.04 0.93 12.51
C MET A 63 -5.38 1.67 12.68
N GLY A 64 -6.11 1.33 13.73
CA GLY A 64 -7.39 1.95 14.05
C GLY A 64 -8.58 1.22 13.42
N SER A 65 -9.59 1.98 13.01
CA SER A 65 -10.88 1.45 12.59
C SER A 65 -10.83 0.64 11.29
N SER A 66 -11.79 -0.27 11.13
CA SER A 66 -11.94 -1.08 9.91
C SER A 66 -12.48 -0.22 8.76
N ARG A 67 -11.59 0.46 8.03
CA ARG A 67 -11.91 1.27 6.86
C ARG A 67 -11.34 0.65 5.61
N GLU A 68 -12.20 0.16 4.73
CA GLU A 68 -11.78 -0.33 3.41
C GLU A 68 -11.33 0.82 2.51
N GLN A 69 -11.95 1.99 2.69
CA GLN A 69 -11.65 3.24 1.99
C GLN A 69 -10.17 3.62 2.09
N ALA A 70 -9.47 3.26 3.17
CA ALA A 70 -8.06 3.55 3.34
C ALA A 70 -7.19 2.86 2.26
N ALA A 71 -7.48 1.58 1.97
CA ALA A 71 -6.77 0.85 0.93
C ALA A 71 -7.16 1.34 -0.48
N ILE A 72 -8.45 1.65 -0.67
CA ILE A 72 -8.99 2.19 -1.93
C ILE A 72 -8.33 3.54 -2.25
N ALA A 73 -8.30 4.45 -1.28
CA ALA A 73 -7.73 5.80 -1.43
C ALA A 73 -6.26 5.74 -1.84
N LEU A 74 -5.44 4.94 -1.16
CA LEU A 74 -4.02 4.77 -1.50
C LEU A 74 -3.83 4.19 -2.91
N LYS A 75 -4.54 3.11 -3.24
CA LYS A 75 -4.43 2.48 -4.56
C LYS A 75 -4.84 3.45 -5.68
N ALA A 76 -5.98 4.13 -5.52
CA ALA A 76 -6.49 5.08 -6.49
C ALA A 76 -5.64 6.36 -6.59
N ALA A 77 -4.94 6.74 -5.52
CA ALA A 77 -3.96 7.82 -5.54
C ALA A 77 -2.68 7.49 -6.34
N GLY A 78 -2.48 6.23 -6.73
CA GLY A 78 -1.30 5.79 -7.49
C GLY A 78 -0.24 5.09 -6.65
N VAL A 79 -0.57 4.67 -5.42
CA VAL A 79 0.33 3.79 -4.65
C VAL A 79 0.36 2.40 -5.27
N LYS A 80 1.54 1.96 -5.71
CA LYS A 80 1.75 0.65 -6.35
C LYS A 80 2.01 -0.47 -5.36
N ALA A 81 2.58 -0.15 -4.19
CA ALA A 81 2.70 -1.04 -3.05
C ALA A 81 3.01 -0.23 -1.78
N VAL A 82 2.74 -0.84 -0.62
CA VAL A 82 3.22 -0.34 0.69
C VAL A 82 4.23 -1.34 1.26
N ILE A 83 5.40 -0.85 1.65
CA ILE A 83 6.42 -1.61 2.37
C ILE A 83 6.49 -1.05 3.78
N ALA A 84 6.24 -1.87 4.80
CA ALA A 84 6.27 -1.39 6.18
C ALA A 84 6.95 -2.39 7.12
N GLU A 85 7.39 -1.91 8.28
CA GLU A 85 7.93 -2.80 9.31
C GLU A 85 6.86 -3.74 9.86
N SER A 86 5.62 -3.26 9.95
CA SER A 86 4.45 -4.08 10.27
C SER A 86 3.15 -3.38 9.86
N PHE A 87 2.08 -4.16 9.71
CA PHE A 87 0.74 -3.66 9.37
C PHE A 87 -0.28 -4.06 10.43
N ALA A 88 -1.32 -3.26 10.58
CA ALA A 88 -2.53 -3.71 11.25
C ALA A 88 -3.23 -4.80 10.41
N ARG A 89 -3.70 -5.87 11.08
CA ARG A 89 -4.22 -7.07 10.42
C ARG A 89 -5.40 -6.80 9.49
N ILE A 90 -6.32 -5.90 9.89
CA ILE A 90 -7.51 -5.56 9.10
C ILE A 90 -7.11 -4.80 7.83
N PHE A 91 -6.27 -3.78 7.98
CA PHE A 91 -5.75 -3.02 6.83
C PHE A 91 -5.00 -3.91 5.85
N TYR A 92 -4.17 -4.84 6.34
CA TYR A 92 -3.45 -5.80 5.52
C TYR A 92 -4.39 -6.61 4.62
N ARG A 93 -5.48 -7.15 5.19
CA ARG A 93 -6.51 -7.89 4.44
C ARG A 93 -7.22 -6.98 3.43
N ASN A 94 -7.59 -5.76 3.82
CA ASN A 94 -8.30 -4.83 2.94
C ASN A 94 -7.44 -4.46 1.72
N CYS A 95 -6.13 -4.29 1.88
CA CYS A 95 -5.23 -4.05 0.76
C CYS A 95 -5.22 -5.21 -0.23
N ILE A 96 -5.09 -6.47 0.24
CA ILE A 96 -5.17 -7.64 -0.63
C ILE A 96 -6.50 -7.67 -1.37
N ASN A 97 -7.62 -7.53 -0.64
CA ASN A 97 -8.95 -7.53 -1.24
C ASN A 97 -9.14 -6.44 -2.30
N ASN A 98 -8.49 -5.29 -2.13
CA ASN A 98 -8.56 -4.19 -3.09
C ASN A 98 -7.43 -4.22 -4.11
N GLY A 99 -6.56 -5.24 -4.13
CA GLY A 99 -5.47 -5.37 -5.09
C GLY A 99 -4.33 -4.37 -4.88
N LEU A 100 -4.08 -3.93 -3.65
CA LEU A 100 -2.93 -3.14 -3.25
C LEU A 100 -1.86 -4.06 -2.61
N PRO A 101 -0.72 -4.30 -3.27
CA PRO A 101 0.35 -5.11 -2.73
C PRO A 101 0.97 -4.52 -1.45
N LEU A 102 1.39 -5.42 -0.56
CA LEU A 102 2.03 -5.08 0.71
C LEU A 102 3.27 -5.96 0.92
N ILE A 103 4.35 -5.41 1.47
CA ILE A 103 5.52 -6.17 1.92
C ILE A 103 5.84 -5.82 3.36
N VAL A 104 5.95 -6.85 4.21
CA VAL A 104 6.48 -6.70 5.56
C VAL A 104 7.99 -6.82 5.51
N LEU A 105 8.71 -5.76 5.87
CA LEU A 105 10.17 -5.73 5.88
C LEU A 105 10.65 -5.01 7.16
N PRO A 106 11.12 -5.75 8.18
CA PRO A 106 11.62 -5.15 9.41
C PRO A 106 12.78 -4.18 9.16
N ASN A 107 12.81 -3.06 9.89
CA ASN A 107 13.79 -1.97 9.73
C ASN A 107 13.82 -1.28 8.36
N VAL A 108 12.80 -1.45 7.50
CA VAL A 108 12.78 -0.83 6.16
C VAL A 108 12.99 0.69 6.20
N THR A 109 12.50 1.36 7.25
CA THR A 109 12.66 2.81 7.42
C THR A 109 14.11 3.25 7.66
N LYS A 110 15.01 2.33 8.02
CA LYS A 110 16.46 2.60 8.15
C LYS A 110 17.22 2.31 6.85
N GLU A 111 16.70 1.41 6.03
CA GLU A 111 17.36 0.92 4.82
C GLU A 111 16.99 1.73 3.56
N ILE A 112 15.79 2.30 3.54
CA ILE A 112 15.22 3.01 2.39
C ILE A 112 14.90 4.46 2.77
N ASN A 113 15.30 5.40 1.93
CA ASN A 113 15.08 6.84 2.10
C ASN A 113 13.96 7.36 1.21
N GLU A 114 13.43 8.53 1.57
CA GLU A 114 12.50 9.25 0.70
C GLU A 114 13.19 9.60 -0.61
N GLY A 115 12.47 9.44 -1.73
CA GLY A 115 13.00 9.71 -3.07
C GLY A 115 13.80 8.56 -3.69
N ASP A 116 14.16 7.52 -2.93
CA ASP A 116 14.77 6.31 -3.50
C ASP A 116 13.83 5.68 -4.53
N PHE A 117 14.40 5.11 -5.61
CA PHE A 117 13.64 4.30 -6.55
C PHE A 117 13.76 2.82 -6.14
N VAL A 118 12.62 2.17 -5.93
CA VAL A 118 12.58 0.79 -5.44
C VAL A 118 11.80 -0.11 -6.37
N LYS A 119 12.31 -1.33 -6.52
CA LYS A 119 11.66 -2.41 -7.27
C LYS A 119 11.32 -3.54 -6.31
N VAL A 120 10.08 -4.00 -6.35
CA VAL A 120 9.53 -4.99 -5.42
C VAL A 120 9.05 -6.21 -6.18
N ASN A 121 9.57 -7.37 -5.82
CA ASN A 121 8.96 -8.65 -6.18
C ASN A 121 8.00 -9.08 -5.07
N VAL A 122 6.70 -8.92 -5.33
CA VAL A 122 5.64 -9.18 -4.33
C VAL A 122 5.61 -10.65 -3.92
N GLU A 123 5.96 -11.56 -4.83
CA GLU A 123 5.90 -13.00 -4.61
C GLU A 123 7.06 -13.50 -3.76
N THR A 124 8.28 -13.05 -4.07
CA THR A 124 9.47 -13.44 -3.32
C THR A 124 9.72 -12.57 -2.08
N GLY A 125 9.11 -11.39 -2.00
CA GLY A 125 9.36 -10.40 -0.96
C GLY A 125 10.67 -9.62 -1.12
N GLU A 126 11.34 -9.74 -2.27
CA GLU A 126 12.58 -8.99 -2.54
C GLU A 126 12.28 -7.53 -2.87
N VAL A 127 13.03 -6.65 -2.21
CA VAL A 127 12.98 -5.20 -2.42
C VAL A 127 14.37 -4.75 -2.83
N THR A 128 14.52 -4.34 -4.08
CA THR A 128 15.78 -3.84 -4.63
C THR A 128 15.80 -2.32 -4.61
N VAL A 129 16.86 -1.75 -4.03
CA VAL A 129 17.08 -0.30 -3.88
C VAL A 129 18.58 -0.01 -3.97
N ASN A 130 18.99 0.97 -4.78
CA ASN A 130 20.39 1.40 -4.90
C ASN A 130 21.39 0.24 -5.11
N GLY A 131 21.03 -0.74 -5.97
CA GLY A 131 21.85 -1.91 -6.27
C GLY A 131 21.89 -2.99 -5.17
N ARG A 132 21.22 -2.76 -4.03
CA ARG A 132 21.11 -3.71 -2.91
C ARG A 132 19.74 -4.38 -2.92
N THR A 133 19.67 -5.63 -2.47
CA THR A 133 18.40 -6.35 -2.33
C THR A 133 18.16 -6.70 -0.87
N LEU A 134 17.03 -6.22 -0.35
CA LEU A 134 16.54 -6.52 0.98
C LEU A 134 15.48 -7.63 0.87
N LYS A 135 15.40 -8.50 1.89
CA LYS A 135 14.44 -9.60 1.91
C LYS A 135 13.35 -9.34 2.94
N GLY A 136 12.16 -9.02 2.44
CA GLY A 136 10.93 -8.98 3.23
C GLY A 136 10.14 -10.29 3.13
N LYS A 137 8.92 -10.27 3.66
CA LYS A 137 7.97 -11.37 3.56
C LYS A 137 7.19 -11.26 2.24
N GLY A 138 7.40 -12.22 1.35
CA GLY A 138 6.62 -12.37 0.12
C GLY A 138 5.19 -12.83 0.36
N ILE A 139 4.35 -12.70 -0.67
CA ILE A 139 2.95 -13.15 -0.68
C ILE A 139 2.81 -14.26 -1.71
N THR A 140 2.24 -15.39 -1.29
CA THR A 140 2.03 -16.58 -2.13
C THR A 140 0.58 -17.08 -2.05
N GLY A 141 0.25 -18.09 -2.86
CA GLY A 141 -1.06 -18.74 -2.87
C GLY A 141 -2.21 -17.80 -3.28
N MET A 142 -3.40 -18.03 -2.73
CA MET A 142 -4.61 -17.28 -3.11
C MET A 142 -4.47 -15.77 -2.95
N ALA A 143 -3.79 -15.30 -1.91
CA ALA A 143 -3.56 -13.86 -1.71
C ALA A 143 -2.78 -13.22 -2.87
N LEU A 144 -1.79 -13.93 -3.41
CA LEU A 144 -1.05 -13.45 -4.59
C LEU A 144 -1.92 -13.44 -5.84
N GLU A 145 -2.75 -14.46 -6.04
CA GLU A 145 -3.66 -14.54 -7.20
C GLU A 145 -4.76 -13.46 -7.17
N ILE A 146 -5.24 -13.11 -5.96
CA ILE A 146 -6.12 -11.97 -5.74
C ILE A 146 -5.43 -10.67 -6.17
N LEU A 147 -4.20 -10.44 -5.71
CA LEU A 147 -3.43 -9.24 -6.07
C LEU A 147 -3.17 -9.15 -7.58
N LYS A 148 -2.75 -10.26 -8.21
CA LYS A 148 -2.53 -10.36 -9.67
C LYS A 148 -3.82 -10.09 -10.46
N SER A 149 -4.98 -10.36 -9.87
CA SER A 149 -6.28 -10.10 -10.49
C SER A 149 -6.79 -8.68 -10.29
N GLY A 150 -6.10 -7.85 -9.49
CA GLY A 150 -6.50 -6.48 -9.21
C GLY A 150 -7.41 -6.34 -7.98
N GLY A 151 -7.72 -7.42 -7.29
CA GLY A 151 -8.58 -7.46 -6.11
C GLY A 151 -9.48 -8.71 -6.07
N ILE A 152 -10.17 -8.90 -4.94
CA ILE A 152 -10.96 -10.10 -4.68
C ILE A 152 -12.16 -10.21 -5.61
N MET A 153 -12.80 -9.08 -5.94
CA MET A 153 -13.95 -9.06 -6.85
C MET A 153 -13.57 -9.56 -8.24
N ASP A 154 -12.43 -9.14 -8.77
CA ASP A 154 -11.97 -9.55 -10.09
C ASP A 154 -11.39 -10.97 -10.08
N TYR A 155 -10.80 -11.40 -8.97
CA TYR A 155 -10.44 -12.81 -8.77
C TYR A 155 -11.67 -13.72 -8.81
N LEU A 156 -12.74 -13.38 -8.08
CA LEU A 156 -13.98 -14.17 -8.03
C LEU A 156 -14.63 -14.28 -9.42
N LYS A 157 -14.69 -13.20 -10.19
CA LYS A 157 -15.20 -13.22 -11.58
C LYS A 157 -14.44 -14.21 -12.47
N LYS A 158 -13.14 -14.43 -12.25
CA LYS A 158 -12.33 -15.37 -13.03
C LYS A 158 -12.55 -16.83 -12.66
N VAL A 159 -12.82 -17.12 -11.38
CA VAL A 159 -12.96 -18.50 -10.88
C VAL A 159 -14.39 -19.00 -10.85
N SER A 160 -15.38 -18.11 -10.98
CA SER A 160 -16.80 -18.46 -11.07
C SER A 160 -17.27 -18.81 -12.49
N VAL A 161 -16.32 -19.08 -13.40
CA VAL A 161 -16.57 -19.51 -14.80
C VAL A 161 -16.18 -20.96 -14.95
#